data_AF-A0A1S9DD06-F1
#
_entry.id   AF-A0A1S9DD06-F1
#
_cell.length_a   1.000
_cell.length_b   1.000
_cell.length_c   1.000
_cell.angle_alpha   90.00
_cell.angle_beta   90.00
_cell.angle_gamma   90.00
#
_symmetry.space_group_name_H-M   'P 1'
#
loop_
_entity.id
_entity.type
_entity.pdbx_description
1 polymer ?
#
loop_
_entity_poly.entity_id
_entity_poly.type
_entity_poly.pdbx_seq_one_letter_code
_entity_poly.pdbx_strand_id
1 'polypeptide(L)'
;MTILHAIRWAISIWEIDLADDIFTHAFRATMSIESIERIDNRQTIMDIENLLHQLYLSGYVSEPMDTSHFIDPVEEKVDDSTLHLDDSILCHFENASELQESASTAIQPLSLVSVSDALEGLYKLRLYEEQQVIANMDLLQVLKHHEKLLLQKQTESQRVSDARAFF
;
A
#
# COMPACT_ATOMS: atom_id res chain seq x y z
N MET A 1 10.56 -12.00 -0.72
CA MET A 1 9.95 -11.70 0.60
C MET A 1 8.65 -10.96 0.34
N THR A 2 7.50 -11.58 0.62
CA THR A 2 6.20 -11.08 0.15
C THR A 2 5.63 -10.04 1.11
N ILE A 3 4.93 -9.04 0.56
CA ILE A 3 4.19 -7.99 1.30
C ILE A 3 3.28 -8.60 2.38
N LEU A 4 2.78 -9.81 2.15
CA LEU A 4 1.99 -10.58 3.10
C LEU A 4 2.73 -10.89 4.42
N HIS A 5 4.04 -11.12 4.37
CA HIS A 5 4.85 -11.31 5.57
C HIS A 5 5.05 -10.00 6.34
N ALA A 6 5.17 -8.87 5.63
CA ALA A 6 5.26 -7.55 6.26
C ALA A 6 3.94 -7.17 6.96
N ILE A 7 2.79 -7.48 6.34
CA ILE A 7 1.47 -7.24 6.94
C ILE A 7 1.23 -8.17 8.13
N ARG A 8 1.58 -9.47 8.04
CA ARG A 8 1.49 -10.39 9.18
C ARG A 8 2.38 -9.95 10.35
N TRP A 9 3.58 -9.46 10.07
CA TRP A 9 4.48 -8.93 11.08
C TRP A 9 3.91 -7.67 11.74
N ALA A 10 3.41 -6.72 10.95
CA ALA A 10 2.81 -5.48 11.47
C ALA A 10 1.60 -5.74 12.38
N ILE A 11 0.73 -6.69 12.02
CA ILE A 11 -0.41 -7.10 12.84
C ILE A 11 0.07 -7.78 14.13
N SER A 12 1.08 -8.65 14.05
CA SER A 12 1.61 -9.34 15.24
C SER A 12 2.27 -8.41 16.27
N ILE A 13 2.75 -7.24 15.84
CA ILE A 13 3.33 -6.23 16.73
C ILE A 13 2.26 -5.46 17.51
N TRP A 14 1.08 -5.27 16.93
CA TRP A 14 0.01 -4.51 17.56
C TRP A 14 -0.74 -5.30 18.65
N GLU A 15 -0.70 -6.63 18.62
CA GLU A 15 -1.36 -7.48 19.63
C GLU A 15 -0.50 -7.79 20.86
N ILE A 16 0.79 -7.52 20.80
CA ILE A 16 1.69 -7.74 21.94
C ILE A 16 1.96 -6.39 22.57
N ASP A 17 1.66 -6.26 23.86
CA ASP A 17 2.09 -5.14 24.70
C ASP A 17 3.64 -5.16 24.76
N LEU A 18 4.25 -4.65 23.70
CA LEU A 18 5.69 -4.65 23.51
C LEU A 18 6.26 -3.57 24.42
N ALA A 19 7.03 -3.98 25.43
CA ALA A 19 7.88 -3.06 26.16
C ALA A 19 8.76 -2.27 25.16
N ASP A 20 8.94 -0.96 25.41
CA ASP A 20 9.70 -0.03 24.55
C ASP A 20 11.10 -0.55 24.17
N ASP A 21 11.69 -1.42 24.99
CA ASP A 21 12.96 -2.07 24.75
C ASP A 21 12.99 -2.98 23.51
N ILE A 22 11.85 -3.58 23.13
CA ILE A 22 11.76 -4.44 21.94
C ILE A 22 11.68 -3.57 20.68
N PHE A 23 11.00 -2.43 20.74
CA PHE A 23 11.01 -1.45 19.65
C PHE A 23 12.40 -0.89 19.44
N THR A 24 13.09 -0.48 20.51
CA THR A 24 14.44 0.06 20.38
C THR A 24 15.44 -1.01 19.93
N HIS A 25 15.31 -2.25 20.37
CA HIS A 25 16.14 -3.37 19.90
C HIS A 25 15.84 -3.72 18.44
N ALA A 26 14.58 -3.85 18.03
CA ALA A 26 14.20 -4.15 16.65
C ALA A 26 14.57 -3.00 15.70
N PHE A 27 14.39 -1.75 16.14
CA PHE A 27 14.79 -0.54 15.42
C PHE A 27 16.31 -0.41 15.32
N ARG A 28 17.05 -0.75 16.38
CA ARG A 28 18.53 -0.86 16.31
C ARG A 28 18.97 -2.01 15.44
N ALA A 29 18.27 -3.14 15.45
CA ALA A 29 18.61 -4.29 14.62
C ALA A 29 18.35 -4.01 13.13
N THR A 30 17.34 -3.21 12.79
CA THR A 30 17.09 -2.74 11.43
C THR A 30 17.98 -1.57 11.01
N MET A 31 18.40 -0.70 11.94
CA MET A 31 19.35 0.39 11.70
C MET A 31 20.82 -0.03 11.80
N SER A 32 21.13 -1.13 12.49
CA SER A 32 22.41 -1.83 12.39
C SER A 32 22.38 -2.55 11.06
N ILE A 33 22.54 -1.76 10.02
CA ILE A 33 23.05 -2.18 8.73
C ILE A 33 24.36 -2.89 9.07
N GLU A 34 24.30 -4.21 9.29
CA GLU A 34 25.40 -5.09 8.94
C GLU A 34 25.80 -4.61 7.56
N SER A 35 26.99 -4.03 7.48
CA SER A 35 27.55 -3.38 6.30
C SER A 35 27.10 -4.16 5.09
N ILE A 36 26.10 -3.64 4.37
CA ILE A 36 25.61 -4.25 3.14
C ILE A 36 26.88 -4.35 2.31
N GLU A 37 27.39 -5.57 2.14
CA GLU A 37 28.49 -5.81 1.22
C GLU A 37 28.01 -5.18 -0.07
N ARG A 38 28.67 -4.10 -0.50
CA ARG A 38 28.32 -3.41 -1.74
C ARG A 38 28.49 -4.43 -2.83
N ILE A 39 27.38 -5.06 -3.23
CA ILE A 39 27.36 -6.03 -4.30
C ILE A 39 27.82 -5.27 -5.54
N ASP A 40 28.98 -5.64 -6.08
CA ASP A 40 29.54 -5.00 -7.26
C ASP A 40 28.74 -5.44 -8.49
N ASN A 41 27.64 -4.74 -8.74
CA ASN A 41 26.73 -5.02 -9.85
C ASN A 41 27.23 -4.49 -11.19
N ARG A 42 28.50 -4.03 -11.30
CA ARG A 42 29.05 -3.46 -12.53
C ARG A 42 28.90 -4.38 -13.74
N GLN A 43 29.14 -5.68 -13.55
CA GLN A 43 28.99 -6.65 -14.63
C GLN A 43 27.54 -6.74 -15.13
N THR A 44 26.58 -6.79 -14.21
CA THR A 44 25.16 -6.85 -14.54
C THR A 44 24.68 -5.57 -15.24
N ILE A 45 25.18 -4.40 -14.83
CA ILE A 45 24.88 -3.13 -15.48
C ILE A 45 25.40 -3.12 -16.92
N MET A 46 26.64 -3.55 -17.14
CA MET A 46 27.22 -3.66 -18.50
C MET A 46 26.44 -4.64 -19.39
N ASP A 47 25.99 -5.76 -18.84
CA ASP A 47 25.18 -6.74 -19.58
C ASP A 47 23.81 -6.15 -19.99
N ILE A 48 23.18 -5.38 -19.10
CA ILE A 48 21.92 -4.68 -19.38
C ILE A 48 22.12 -3.62 -20.47
N GLU A 49 23.16 -2.80 -20.39
CA GLU A 49 23.49 -1.78 -21.40
C GLU A 49 23.73 -2.42 -22.78
N ASN A 50 24.45 -3.55 -22.82
CA ASN A 50 24.69 -4.29 -24.05
C ASN A 50 23.41 -4.87 -24.66
N LEU A 51 22.51 -5.43 -23.84
CA LEU A 51 21.21 -5.92 -24.31
C LEU A 51 20.33 -4.78 -24.82
N LEU A 52 20.34 -3.64 -24.14
CA LEU A 52 19.58 -2.45 -24.55
C LEU A 52 20.11 -1.92 -25.90
N HIS A 53 21.43 -1.94 -26.10
CA HIS A 53 22.04 -1.61 -27.38
C HIS A 53 21.64 -2.59 -28.50
N GLN A 54 21.55 -3.89 -28.21
CA GLN A 54 21.06 -4.88 -29.18
C GLN A 54 19.58 -4.67 -29.53
N LEU A 55 18.75 -4.27 -28.56
CA LEU A 55 17.33 -3.95 -28.79
C LEU A 55 17.15 -2.67 -29.63
N TYR A 56 18.04 -1.70 -29.45
CA TYR A 56 18.11 -0.51 -30.30
C TYR A 56 18.51 -0.88 -31.74
N LEU A 57 19.58 -1.66 -31.92
CA LEU A 57 20.03 -2.10 -33.24
C LEU A 57 19.01 -2.98 -33.99
N SER A 58 18.17 -3.71 -33.26
CA SER A 58 17.09 -4.52 -33.83
C SER A 58 15.78 -3.74 -34.06
N GLY A 59 15.74 -2.43 -33.75
CA GLY A 59 14.62 -1.55 -34.05
C GLY A 59 13.41 -1.71 -33.14
N TYR A 60 13.52 -2.48 -32.04
CA TYR A 60 12.45 -2.65 -31.07
C TYR A 60 12.34 -1.47 -30.10
N VAL A 61 13.44 -0.72 -29.91
CA VAL A 61 13.50 0.45 -29.04
C VAL A 61 14.03 1.63 -29.87
N SER A 62 13.25 2.70 -29.99
CA SER A 62 13.62 3.88 -30.80
C SER A 62 14.64 4.78 -30.08
N GLU A 63 14.66 4.76 -28.75
CA GLU A 63 15.53 5.58 -27.93
C GLU A 63 15.96 4.78 -26.68
N PRO A 64 17.25 4.44 -26.54
CA PRO A 64 17.72 3.64 -25.41
C PRO A 64 17.61 4.44 -24.11
N MET A 65 16.94 3.87 -23.09
CA MET A 65 16.81 4.50 -21.76
C MET A 65 18.20 4.62 -21.12
N ASP A 66 18.54 5.82 -20.65
CA ASP A 66 19.77 6.06 -19.90
C ASP A 66 19.65 5.41 -18.51
N THR A 67 20.47 4.39 -18.26
CA THR A 67 20.47 3.64 -17.00
C THR A 67 21.34 4.29 -15.93
N SER A 68 22.19 5.25 -16.29
CA SER A 68 23.14 5.89 -15.38
C SER A 68 22.45 6.75 -14.31
N HIS A 69 21.25 7.25 -14.61
CA HIS A 69 20.44 8.09 -13.73
C HIS A 69 19.14 7.40 -13.28
N PHE A 70 19.06 6.07 -13.35
CA PHE A 70 17.82 5.34 -12.99
C PHE A 70 17.47 5.41 -11.51
N ILE A 71 18.47 5.32 -10.63
CA ILE A 71 18.27 5.39 -9.17
C ILE A 71 18.11 6.85 -8.71
N ASP A 72 18.84 7.77 -9.35
CA ASP A 72 18.86 9.19 -9.02
C ASP A 72 18.52 10.03 -10.28
N PRO A 73 17.24 10.07 -10.70
CA PRO A 73 16.84 10.85 -11.85
C PRO A 73 17.08 12.34 -11.59
N VAL A 74 17.61 13.04 -12.58
CA VAL A 74 17.96 14.47 -12.48
C VAL A 74 16.73 15.33 -12.13
N GLU A 75 15.54 14.87 -12.52
CA GLU A 75 14.25 15.49 -12.28
C GLU A 75 13.78 15.38 -10.81
N GLU A 76 14.22 14.36 -10.07
CA GLU A 76 13.90 14.14 -8.65
C GLU A 76 15.03 14.62 -7.72
N LYS A 77 16.02 15.34 -8.27
CA LYS A 77 17.11 15.86 -7.47
C LYS A 77 16.59 16.88 -6.46
N VAL A 78 16.48 16.46 -5.21
CA VAL A 78 16.17 17.34 -4.07
C VAL A 78 17.32 18.32 -3.89
N ASP A 79 17.07 19.60 -4.10
CA ASP A 79 18.04 20.65 -3.81
C ASP A 79 17.99 20.96 -2.30
N ASP A 80 18.95 20.44 -1.55
CA ASP A 80 19.09 20.68 -0.09
C ASP A 80 19.56 22.12 0.23
N SER A 81 19.60 23.00 -0.76
CA SER A 81 19.95 24.40 -0.59
C SER A 81 18.92 25.12 0.29
N THR A 82 19.36 25.60 1.45
CA THR A 82 18.55 26.42 2.36
C THR A 82 18.10 27.74 1.74
N LEU A 83 18.66 28.14 0.59
CA LEU A 83 18.31 29.37 -0.11
C LEU A 83 16.91 29.33 -0.72
N HIS A 84 16.39 28.13 -1.03
CA HIS A 84 15.07 27.95 -1.65
C HIS A 84 13.99 27.47 -0.67
N LEU A 85 14.37 27.29 0.61
CA LEU A 85 13.44 26.90 1.66
C LEU A 85 12.37 27.99 1.86
N ASP A 86 12.79 29.25 1.89
CA ASP A 86 11.88 30.38 2.09
C ASP A 86 10.85 30.48 0.96
N ASP A 87 11.28 30.31 -0.29
CA ASP A 87 10.41 30.31 -1.47
C ASP A 87 9.44 29.11 -1.46
N SER A 88 9.91 27.92 -1.08
CA SER A 88 9.08 26.71 -0.95
C SER A 88 8.01 26.87 0.14
N ILE A 89 8.39 27.45 1.28
CA ILE A 89 7.49 27.75 2.38
C ILE A 89 6.45 28.79 1.94
N LEU A 90 6.88 29.88 1.29
CA LEU A 90 5.99 30.92 0.78
C LEU A 90 5.00 30.38 -0.25
N CYS A 91 5.45 29.58 -1.22
CA CYS A 91 4.55 28.88 -2.16
C CYS A 91 3.54 27.99 -1.43
N HIS A 92 3.94 27.31 -0.36
CA HIS A 92 3.03 26.49 0.43
C HIS A 92 1.93 27.31 1.10
N PHE A 93 2.23 28.55 1.53
CA PHE A 93 1.27 29.44 2.18
C PHE A 93 0.41 30.25 1.19
N GLU A 94 0.97 30.63 0.03
CA GLU A 94 0.20 31.25 -1.06
C GLU A 94 -0.81 30.25 -1.63
N ASN A 95 -0.38 29.01 -1.88
CA ASN A 95 -1.28 27.92 -2.27
C ASN A 95 -2.24 27.53 -1.14
N ALA A 96 -1.86 27.64 0.14
CA ALA A 96 -2.77 27.38 1.25
C ALA A 96 -3.95 28.38 1.29
N SER A 97 -3.76 29.62 0.83
CA SER A 97 -4.81 30.62 0.78
C SER A 97 -5.83 30.35 -0.34
N GLU A 98 -5.40 29.80 -1.48
CA GLU A 98 -6.30 29.31 -2.55
C GLU A 98 -6.90 27.93 -2.22
N LEU A 99 -6.16 27.11 -1.48
CA LEU A 99 -6.63 25.82 -0.98
C LEU A 99 -7.64 25.97 0.16
N GLN A 100 -7.81 27.14 0.79
CA GLN A 100 -8.80 27.30 1.85
C GLN A 100 -10.24 27.41 1.34
N GLU A 101 -10.45 27.85 0.09
CA GLU A 101 -11.74 27.72 -0.60
C GLU A 101 -11.97 26.33 -1.22
N SER A 102 -10.90 25.55 -1.41
CA SER A 102 -10.95 24.18 -1.96
C SER A 102 -10.61 23.08 -0.94
N ALA A 103 -10.47 23.42 0.35
CA ALA A 103 -10.29 22.51 1.47
C ALA A 103 -11.63 21.90 1.96
N SER A 104 -12.58 21.73 1.06
CA SER A 104 -13.38 20.52 1.15
C SER A 104 -12.46 19.42 0.66
N THR A 105 -11.71 18.81 1.58
CA THR A 105 -10.96 17.59 1.30
C THR A 105 -11.88 16.70 0.46
N ALA A 106 -11.60 16.57 -0.83
CA ALA A 106 -12.27 15.62 -1.68
C ALA A 106 -11.75 14.24 -1.24
N ILE A 107 -12.17 13.81 -0.05
CA ILE A 107 -12.20 12.44 0.36
C ILE A 107 -13.00 11.79 -0.74
N GLN A 108 -12.34 11.17 -1.71
CA GLN A 108 -13.03 10.33 -2.67
C GLN A 108 -13.87 9.39 -1.81
N PRO A 109 -15.21 9.45 -1.88
CA PRO A 109 -16.02 8.58 -1.06
C PRO A 109 -15.62 7.16 -1.47
N LEU A 110 -15.08 6.40 -0.50
CA LEU A 110 -14.82 4.98 -0.68
C LEU A 110 -16.08 4.40 -1.32
N SER A 111 -15.93 3.75 -2.48
CA SER A 111 -17.07 3.15 -3.14
C SER A 111 -17.76 2.23 -2.13
N LEU A 112 -18.99 2.58 -1.73
CA LEU A 112 -19.74 1.75 -0.80
C LEU A 112 -19.97 0.41 -1.50
N VAL A 113 -19.23 -0.60 -1.07
CA VAL A 113 -19.42 -1.98 -1.52
C VAL A 113 -20.84 -2.39 -1.14
N SER A 114 -21.58 -2.92 -2.10
CA SER A 114 -22.94 -3.36 -1.84
C SER A 114 -22.95 -4.51 -0.83
N VAL A 115 -24.02 -4.66 -0.06
CA VAL A 115 -24.13 -5.75 0.93
C VAL A 115 -24.00 -7.13 0.27
N SER A 116 -24.49 -7.28 -0.97
CA SER A 116 -24.34 -8.51 -1.75
C SER A 116 -22.89 -8.79 -2.14
N ASP A 117 -22.15 -7.78 -2.60
CA ASP A 117 -20.75 -7.96 -2.99
C ASP A 117 -19.87 -8.27 -1.77
N ALA A 118 -20.17 -7.65 -0.63
CA ALA A 118 -19.49 -7.93 0.64
C ALA A 118 -19.74 -9.37 1.12
N LEU A 119 -20.97 -9.88 0.99
CA LEU A 119 -21.31 -11.27 1.32
C LEU A 119 -20.62 -12.26 0.39
N GLU A 120 -20.58 -11.99 -0.91
CA GLU A 120 -19.87 -12.84 -1.88
C GLU A 120 -18.36 -12.87 -1.58
N GLY A 121 -17.77 -11.73 -1.25
CA GLY A 121 -16.36 -11.64 -0.83
C GLY A 121 -16.08 -12.46 0.43
N LEU A 122 -16.93 -12.36 1.46
CA LEU A 122 -16.81 -13.15 2.68
C LEU A 122 -16.93 -14.66 2.41
N TYR A 123 -17.85 -15.06 1.53
CA TYR A 123 -18.00 -16.47 1.16
C TYR A 123 -16.73 -17.01 0.49
N LYS A 124 -16.14 -16.25 -0.42
CA LYS A 124 -14.87 -16.62 -1.09
C LYS A 124 -13.71 -16.72 -0.09
N LEU A 125 -13.59 -15.78 0.83
CA LEU A 125 -12.56 -15.79 1.87
C LEU A 125 -12.70 -16.99 2.80
N ARG A 126 -13.93 -17.31 3.19
CA ARG A 126 -14.23 -18.47 4.03
C ARG A 126 -13.90 -19.78 3.31
N LEU A 127 -14.33 -19.93 2.06
CA LEU A 127 -14.04 -21.12 1.26
C LEU A 127 -12.53 -21.31 1.09
N TYR A 128 -11.79 -20.22 0.88
CA TYR A 128 -10.33 -20.26 0.77
C TYR A 128 -9.66 -20.74 2.06
N GLU A 129 -10.08 -20.25 3.23
CA GLU A 129 -9.55 -20.68 4.53
C GLU A 129 -9.94 -22.13 4.87
N GLU A 130 -11.15 -22.56 4.53
CA GLU A 130 -11.60 -23.95 4.71
C GLU A 130 -10.80 -24.94 3.82
N GLN A 131 -10.25 -24.47 2.70
CA GLN A 131 -9.42 -25.27 1.79
C GLN A 131 -7.94 -25.34 2.16
N GLN A 132 -7.48 -24.57 3.16
CA GLN A 132 -6.10 -24.61 3.62
C GLN A 132 -5.79 -25.92 4.34
N VAL A 133 -4.55 -26.41 4.20
CA VAL A 133 -4.06 -27.61 4.91
C VAL A 133 -4.07 -27.40 6.43
N ILE A 134 -3.85 -26.16 6.86
CA ILE A 134 -3.97 -25.72 8.26
C ILE A 134 -4.89 -24.51 8.26
N ALA A 135 -6.19 -24.74 8.50
CA ALA A 135 -7.17 -23.68 8.56
C ALA A 135 -7.04 -22.88 9.88
N ASN A 136 -7.14 -21.56 9.80
CA ASN A 136 -7.20 -20.72 10.99
C ASN A 136 -8.64 -20.68 11.53
N MET A 137 -8.86 -21.39 12.63
CA MET A 137 -10.19 -21.51 13.25
C MET A 137 -10.72 -20.18 13.81
N ASP A 138 -9.84 -19.32 14.33
CA ASP A 138 -10.22 -18.02 14.88
C ASP A 138 -10.70 -17.09 13.77
N LEU A 139 -9.97 -17.08 12.65
CA LEU A 139 -10.35 -16.32 11.46
C LEU A 139 -11.69 -16.79 10.89
N LEU A 140 -11.92 -18.10 10.80
CA LEU A 140 -13.20 -18.66 10.37
C LEU A 140 -14.36 -18.26 11.27
N GLN A 141 -14.14 -18.16 12.58
CA GLN A 141 -15.17 -17.72 13.53
C GLN A 141 -15.51 -16.24 13.33
N VAL A 142 -14.50 -15.39 13.11
CA VAL A 142 -14.67 -13.97 12.81
C VAL A 142 -15.43 -13.78 11.49
N LEU A 143 -15.06 -14.52 10.44
CA LEU A 143 -15.73 -14.46 9.13
C LEU A 143 -17.22 -14.86 9.25
N LYS A 144 -17.54 -15.93 9.98
CA LYS A 144 -18.93 -16.36 10.24
C LYS A 144 -19.72 -15.32 11.03
N HIS A 145 -19.08 -14.65 11.98
CA HIS A 145 -19.73 -13.58 12.75
C HIS A 145 -20.11 -12.40 11.85
N HIS A 146 -19.21 -11.95 10.99
CA HIS A 146 -19.47 -10.85 10.06
C HIS A 146 -20.51 -11.22 8.99
N GLU A 147 -20.51 -12.45 8.50
CA GLU A 147 -21.54 -12.97 7.60
C GLU A 147 -22.94 -12.86 8.23
N LYS A 148 -23.10 -13.30 9.47
CA LYS A 148 -24.37 -13.19 10.21
C LYS A 148 -24.81 -11.75 10.41
N LEU A 149 -23.88 -10.85 10.73
CA LEU A 149 -24.15 -9.43 10.94
C LEU A 149 -24.63 -8.75 9.65
N LEU A 150 -24.00 -9.05 8.51
CA LEU A 150 -24.41 -8.51 7.22
C LEU A 150 -25.78 -9.03 6.77
N LEU A 151 -26.07 -10.32 6.98
CA LEU A 151 -27.40 -10.88 6.72
C LEU A 151 -28.48 -10.20 7.57
N GLN A 152 -28.20 -9.94 8.85
CA GLN A 152 -29.13 -9.21 9.70
C GLN A 152 -29.39 -7.80 9.16
N LYS A 153 -28.34 -7.05 8.81
CA LYS A 153 -28.46 -5.71 8.21
C LYS A 153 -29.25 -5.72 6.89
N GLN A 154 -29.08 -6.76 6.07
CA GLN A 154 -29.84 -6.91 4.82
C GLN A 154 -31.34 -7.06 5.11
N THR A 155 -31.71 -7.94 6.04
CA THR A 155 -33.12 -8.15 6.40
C THR A 155 -33.77 -6.91 7.03
N GLU A 156 -33.03 -6.16 7.85
CA GLU A 156 -33.49 -4.90 8.45
C GLU A 156 -33.68 -3.82 7.38
N SER A 157 -32.72 -3.68 6.45
CA SER A 157 -32.84 -2.73 5.34
C SER A 157 -34.03 -3.06 4.43
N GLN A 158 -34.26 -4.34 4.15
CA GLN A 158 -35.38 -4.80 3.32
C GLN A 158 -36.74 -4.58 4.01
N ARG A 159 -36.82 -4.75 5.33
CA ARG A 159 -38.01 -4.39 6.11
C ARG A 159 -38.31 -2.89 6.07
N VAL A 160 -37.28 -2.06 6.13
CA VAL A 160 -37.44 -0.58 6.07
C VAL A 160 -37.86 -0.12 4.67
N SER A 161 -37.35 -0.75 3.60
CA SER A 161 -37.80 -0.43 2.23
C SER A 161 -39.25 -0.84 2.00
N ASP A 162 -39.67 -2.02 2.49
CA ASP A 162 -41.07 -2.46 2.38
C ASP A 162 -42.00 -1.51 3.12
N ALA A 163 -41.67 -1.13 4.37
CA ALA A 163 -42.48 -0.19 5.14
C ALA A 163 -42.64 1.17 4.44
N ARG A 164 -41.61 1.67 3.75
CA ARG A 164 -41.67 2.92 2.98
C ARG A 164 -42.45 2.80 1.67
N ALA A 165 -42.65 1.60 1.14
CA ALA A 165 -43.47 1.38 -0.06
C ALA A 165 -44.99 1.38 0.24
N PHE A 166 -45.38 1.26 1.51
CA PHE A 166 -46.77 1.26 1.95
C PHE A 166 -47.32 2.66 2.35
N PHE A 167 -46.45 3.67 2.51
CA PHE A 167 -46.83 5.05 2.80
C PHE A 167 -46.64 5.93 1.56
#